data_AF-A0A7S0B580-F1
#
_entry.id   AF-A0A7S0B580-F1
#
_cell.length_a   1.000
_cell.length_b   1.000
_cell.length_c   1.000
_cell.angle_alpha   90.00
_cell.angle_beta   90.00
_cell.angle_gamma   90.00
#
_symmetry.space_group_name_H-M   'P 1'
#
loop_
_entity.id
_entity.type
_entity.pdbx_description
1 polymer ?
#
loop_
_entity_poly.entity_id
_entity_poly.type
_entity_poly.pdbx_seq_one_letter_code
_entity_poly.pdbx_strand_id
1 'polypeptide(L)'
;FGEGRPVGHAFVNFTSSAAAAAFQEKWHRKFLRRHGKGRALDIVAATTQGYKKVLRLIFRQLNMYDEGHLYLPALFQGTVRLDVYEEAARLGLNAPTQQGPAT
;
A
#
# COMPACT_ATOMS: atom_id res chain seq x y z
N PHE A 1 -23.05 -10.56 -2.37
CA PHE A 1 -21.79 -10.41 -1.63
C PHE A 1 -20.85 -9.55 -2.48
N GLY A 2 -20.84 -8.22 -2.49
CA GLY A 2 -21.08 -7.25 -1.43
C GLY A 2 -19.73 -6.65 -1.03
N GLU A 3 -19.28 -5.63 -1.79
CA GLU A 3 -18.14 -4.70 -1.57
C GLU A 3 -16.81 -5.30 -1.06
N GLY A 4 -15.75 -5.14 -1.86
CA GLY A 4 -14.42 -5.72 -1.64
C GLY A 4 -13.90 -5.50 -0.23
N ARG A 5 -13.93 -6.56 0.60
CA ARG A 5 -13.34 -6.51 1.93
C ARG A 5 -11.83 -6.31 1.79
N PRO A 6 -11.22 -5.36 2.51
CA PRO A 6 -9.77 -5.20 2.50
C PRO A 6 -9.11 -6.51 2.96
N VAL A 7 -7.95 -6.83 2.37
CA VAL A 7 -7.21 -8.10 2.56
C VAL A 7 -6.64 -8.26 3.98
N GLY A 8 -7.00 -7.37 4.91
CA GLY A 8 -6.62 -7.44 6.33
C GLY A 8 -5.16 -7.09 6.62
N HIS A 9 -4.40 -6.62 5.63
CA HIS A 9 -3.01 -6.20 5.78
C HIS A 9 -2.69 -5.01 4.87
N ALA A 10 -1.58 -4.33 5.14
CA ALA A 10 -1.09 -3.21 4.35
C ALA A 10 0.45 -3.22 4.32
N PHE A 11 1.01 -2.70 3.23
CA PHE A 11 2.45 -2.44 3.14
C PHE A 11 2.74 -1.00 3.55
N VAL A 12 3.77 -0.82 4.37
CA VAL A 12 4.31 0.51 4.72
C VAL A 12 5.81 0.46 4.49
N ASN A 13 6.31 1.32 3.61
CA ASN A 13 7.75 1.47 3.38
C ASN A 13 8.26 2.66 4.20
N PHE A 14 9.41 2.47 4.86
CA PHE A 14 10.08 3.51 5.64
C PHE A 14 11.37 3.93 4.94
N THR A 15 11.77 5.19 5.14
CA THR A 15 13.02 5.75 4.61
C THR A 15 14.26 5.25 5.36
N SER A 16 14.09 4.64 6.53
CA SER A 16 15.16 4.03 7.31
C SER A 16 14.64 2.83 8.13
N SER A 17 15.54 1.92 8.46
CA SER A 17 15.26 0.81 9.39
C SER A 17 14.91 1.30 10.79
N ALA A 18 15.53 2.39 11.26
CA ALA A 18 15.23 2.99 12.56
C ALA A 18 13.77 3.47 12.65
N ALA A 19 13.25 4.12 11.60
CA ALA A 19 11.85 4.54 11.55
C ALA A 19 10.89 3.34 11.56
N ALA A 20 11.23 2.26 10.85
CA ALA A 20 10.45 1.03 10.86
C ALA A 20 10.41 0.38 12.25
N ALA A 21 11.56 0.30 12.93
CA ALA A 21 11.67 -0.24 14.27
C ALA A 21 10.85 0.60 15.29
N ALA A 22 11.00 1.93 15.26
CA ALA A 22 10.23 2.83 16.13
C ALA A 22 8.71 2.72 15.88
N PHE A 23 8.29 2.55 14.62
CA PHE A 23 6.88 2.32 14.30
C PHE A 23 6.40 0.98 14.87
N GLN A 24 7.17 -0.09 14.67
CA GLN A 24 6.84 -1.41 15.20
C GLN A 24 6.74 -1.40 16.73
N GLU A 25 7.74 -0.85 17.43
CA GLU A 25 7.72 -0.75 18.90
C GLU A 25 6.48 -0.02 19.43
N LYS A 26 6.10 1.08 18.76
CA LYS A 26 4.96 1.90 19.17
C LYS A 26 3.60 1.23 18.92
N TRP A 27 3.44 0.57 17.77
CA TRP A 27 2.13 0.14 17.27
C TRP A 27 1.89 -1.37 17.30
N HIS A 28 2.93 -2.20 17.40
CA HIS A 28 2.77 -3.65 17.41
C HIS A 28 1.98 -4.10 18.64
N ARG A 29 1.09 -5.07 18.46
CA ARG A 29 0.12 -5.56 19.47
C ARG A 29 -0.83 -4.49 20.02
N LYS A 30 -0.93 -3.31 19.41
CA LYS A 30 -1.93 -2.29 19.77
C LYS A 30 -3.21 -2.47 18.94
N PHE A 31 -4.33 -2.02 19.50
CA PHE A 31 -5.61 -2.00 18.78
C PHE A 31 -5.81 -0.66 18.09
N LEU A 32 -6.33 -0.68 16.86
CA LEU A 32 -6.73 0.55 16.19
C LEU A 32 -7.97 1.13 16.87
N ARG A 33 -7.94 2.44 17.15
CA ARG A 33 -9.10 3.14 17.70
C ARG A 33 -10.26 3.01 16.70
N ARG A 34 -11.47 2.73 17.20
CA ARG A 34 -12.72 2.56 16.41
C ARG A 34 -12.83 1.30 15.55
N HIS A 35 -11.86 0.37 15.60
CA HIS A 35 -11.93 -0.92 14.90
C HIS A 35 -12.29 -2.10 15.82
N GLY A 36 -12.80 -1.81 17.02
CA GLY A 36 -13.08 -2.81 18.04
C GLY A 36 -11.81 -3.41 18.67
N LYS A 37 -11.99 -4.41 19.53
CA LYS A 37 -10.88 -5.15 20.18
C LYS A 37 -10.70 -6.57 19.60
N GLY A 38 -11.21 -6.81 18.40
CA GLY A 38 -11.26 -8.15 17.80
C GLY A 38 -9.90 -8.66 17.34
N ARG A 39 -9.00 -7.78 16.87
CA ARG A 39 -7.63 -8.11 16.46
C ARG A 39 -6.69 -6.96 16.75
N ALA A 40 -5.55 -7.27 17.38
CA ALA A 40 -4.46 -6.33 17.54
C ALA A 40 -3.64 -6.25 16.24
N LEU A 41 -2.93 -5.14 16.04
CA LEU A 41 -1.98 -4.99 14.95
C LEU A 41 -0.86 -6.01 15.08
N ASP A 42 -0.63 -6.75 14.01
CA ASP A 42 0.55 -7.57 13.82
C ASP A 42 1.44 -6.88 12.78
N ILE A 43 2.65 -6.52 13.19
CA ILE A 43 3.58 -5.69 12.40
C ILE A 43 4.85 -6.50 12.27
N VAL A 44 5.12 -6.92 11.04
CA VAL A 44 6.22 -7.81 10.69
C VAL A 44 6.93 -7.27 9.45
N ALA A 45 8.20 -7.64 9.29
CA ALA A 45 8.92 -7.38 8.05
C ALA A 45 8.30 -8.19 6.91
N ALA A 46 7.93 -7.52 5.82
CA ALA A 46 7.46 -8.20 4.63
C ALA A 46 8.61 -8.96 3.94
N THR A 47 8.31 -10.11 3.33
CA THR A 47 9.29 -10.85 2.51
C THR A 47 9.77 -10.01 1.32
N THR A 48 8.89 -9.20 0.74
CA THR A 48 9.23 -8.25 -0.32
C THR A 48 9.65 -6.92 0.29
N GLN A 49 10.94 -6.60 0.16
CA GLN A 49 11.53 -5.35 0.63
C GLN A 49 11.89 -4.43 -0.54
N GLY A 50 11.78 -3.12 -0.31
CA GLY A 50 12.20 -2.09 -1.25
C GLY A 50 11.08 -1.51 -2.09
N TYR A 51 11.09 -0.18 -2.19
CA TYR A 51 10.03 0.65 -2.79
C TYR A 51 9.56 0.16 -4.18
N LYS A 52 10.47 0.05 -5.15
CA LYS A 52 10.15 -0.38 -6.52
C LYS A 52 9.59 -1.81 -6.58
N LYS A 53 10.10 -2.73 -5.73
CA LYS A 53 9.65 -4.13 -5.70
C LYS A 53 8.24 -4.24 -5.11
N VAL A 54 7.99 -3.51 -4.02
CA VAL A 54 6.66 -3.45 -3.38
C VAL A 54 5.63 -2.83 -4.33
N LEU A 55 5.97 -1.73 -5.01
CA LEU A 55 5.05 -1.13 -5.99
C LEU A 55 4.74 -2.05 -7.16
N ARG A 56 5.75 -2.74 -7.70
CA ARG A 56 5.52 -3.75 -8.75
C ARG A 56 4.55 -4.84 -8.29
N LEU A 57 4.70 -5.32 -7.06
CA LEU A 57 3.82 -6.33 -6.48
C LEU A 57 2.38 -5.80 -6.37
N ILE A 58 2.20 -4.60 -5.84
CA ILE A 58 0.89 -3.96 -5.66
C ILE A 58 0.23 -3.71 -7.02
N PHE A 59 0.95 -3.11 -7.98
CA PHE A 59 0.38 -2.85 -9.32
C PHE A 59 0.02 -4.13 -10.04
N ARG A 60 0.80 -5.20 -9.89
CA ARG A 60 0.44 -6.51 -10.43
C ARG A 60 -0.88 -7.01 -9.82
N GLN A 61 -1.08 -6.85 -8.52
CA GLN A 61 -2.33 -7.23 -7.85
C GLN A 61 -3.50 -6.37 -8.29
N LEU A 62 -3.33 -5.04 -8.35
CA LEU A 62 -4.39 -4.12 -8.76
C LEU A 62 -4.82 -4.36 -10.22
N ASN A 63 -3.88 -4.67 -11.11
CA ASN A 63 -4.19 -5.02 -12.51
C ASN A 63 -4.99 -6.33 -12.66
N MET A 64 -5.16 -7.13 -11.60
CA MET A 64 -6.04 -8.30 -11.64
C MET A 64 -7.52 -7.94 -11.38
N TYR A 65 -7.81 -6.68 -11.05
CA TYR A 65 -9.15 -6.19 -10.76
C TYR A 65 -9.50 -5.03 -11.70
N ASP A 66 -10.69 -5.05 -12.29
CA ASP A 66 -11.15 -3.99 -13.21
C ASP A 66 -11.11 -2.60 -12.54
N GLU A 67 -11.48 -2.54 -11.26
CA GLU A 67 -11.47 -1.34 -10.43
C GLU A 67 -10.12 -1.07 -9.73
N GLY A 68 -9.04 -1.77 -10.08
CA GLY A 68 -7.75 -1.63 -9.40
C GLY A 68 -7.20 -0.20 -9.40
N HIS A 69 -7.59 0.60 -10.39
CA HIS A 69 -7.25 2.01 -10.51
C HIS A 69 -7.94 2.92 -9.45
N LEU A 70 -9.00 2.45 -8.78
CA LEU A 70 -9.65 3.20 -7.70
C LEU A 70 -8.91 3.05 -6.35
N TYR A 71 -8.04 2.06 -6.22
CA TYR A 71 -7.39 1.67 -4.96
C TYR A 71 -5.88 1.84 -5.00
N LEU A 72 -5.41 2.91 -5.63
CA LEU A 72 -3.99 3.19 -5.80
C LEU A 72 -3.26 3.40 -4.46
N PRO A 73 -1.98 2.98 -4.36
CA PRO A 73 -1.19 3.21 -3.16
C PRO A 73 -0.92 4.71 -2.95
N ALA A 74 -0.81 5.13 -1.69
CA ALA A 74 -0.35 6.46 -1.36
C ALA A 74 1.19 6.51 -1.38
N LEU A 75 1.75 7.37 -2.24
CA LEU A 75 3.19 7.53 -2.42
C LEU A 75 3.64 8.89 -1.90
N PHE A 76 4.81 8.94 -1.27
CA PHE A 76 5.32 10.16 -0.66
C PHE A 76 6.82 10.33 -0.88
N GLN A 77 7.22 11.58 -1.13
CA GLN A 77 8.61 12.04 -1.05
C GLN A 77 8.68 13.12 0.04
N GLY A 78 9.20 12.75 1.21
CA GLY A 78 9.11 13.60 2.39
C GLY A 78 7.65 13.84 2.77
N THR A 79 7.21 15.10 2.73
CA THR A 79 5.82 15.51 3.02
C THR A 79 4.96 15.66 1.78
N VAL A 80 5.51 15.48 0.58
CA VAL A 80 4.81 15.67 -0.69
C VAL A 80 4.21 14.34 -1.15
N ARG A 81 2.90 14.34 -1.44
CA ARG A 81 2.24 13.19 -2.06
C ARG A 81 2.54 13.17 -3.55
N LEU A 82 2.97 12.03 -4.06
CA LEU A 82 3.30 11.85 -5.48
C LEU A 82 2.09 11.30 -6.26
N ASP A 83 2.02 11.63 -7.54
CA ASP A 83 1.13 10.97 -8.48
C ASP A 83 1.63 9.55 -8.78
N VAL A 84 0.71 8.59 -8.77
CA VAL A 84 1.04 7.16 -8.88
C VAL A 84 1.46 6.78 -10.30
N TYR A 85 0.90 7.44 -11.31
CA TYR A 85 1.17 7.18 -12.72
C TYR A 85 2.49 7.78 -13.14
N GLU A 86 2.75 9.03 -12.75
CA GLU A 86 4.05 9.68 -12.97
C GLU A 86 5.18 8.87 -12.33
N GLU A 87 4.95 8.43 -11.10
CA GLU A 87 5.96 7.67 -10.36
C GLU A 87 6.16 6.25 -10.93
N ALA A 88 5.09 5.60 -11.41
CA ALA A 88 5.19 4.35 -12.14
C ALA A 88 6.01 4.50 -13.43
N ALA A 89 5.75 5.56 -14.21
CA ALA A 89 6.48 5.86 -15.44
C ALA A 89 7.97 6.11 -15.15
N ARG A 90 8.28 6.93 -14.13
CA ARG A 90 9.66 7.20 -13.68
C ARG A 90 10.42 5.93 -13.30
N LEU A 91 9.73 4.95 -12.73
CA LEU A 91 10.31 3.67 -12.32
C LEU A 91 10.30 2.60 -13.42
N GLY A 92 9.67 2.84 -14.57
CA GLY A 92 9.46 1.83 -15.61
C GLY A 92 8.60 0.67 -15.11
N LEU A 93 7.49 0.98 -14.42
CA LEU A 93 6.50 0.02 -13.93
C LEU A 93 5.18 0.17 -14.69
N ASN A 94 4.47 -0.95 -14.87
CA ASN A 94 3.13 -0.96 -15.44
C ASN A 94 2.11 -0.61 -14.35
N ALA A 95 1.63 0.64 -14.35
CA ALA A 95 0.58 1.10 -13.44
C ALA A 95 -0.77 0.41 -13.72
N PRO A 96 -1.73 0.43 -12.78
CA PRO A 96 -3.09 -0.02 -13.03
C PRO A 96 -3.75 0.77 -14.16
N THR A 97 -4.33 0.10 -15.16
CA THR A 97 -4.96 0.78 -16.30
C THR A 97 -6.00 1.80 -15.84
N GLN A 98 -5.84 3.07 -16.22
CA GLN A 98 -6.93 4.04 -16.14
C GLN A 98 -7.97 3.59 -17.15
N GLN A 99 -9.07 2.95 -16.72
CA GLN A 99 -10.19 2.81 -17.63
C GLN A 99 -10.76 4.22 -17.86
N GLY A 100 -10.64 4.72 -19.09
CA GLY A 100 -11.41 5.89 -19.52
C GLY A 100 -12.91 5.61 -19.38
N PRO A 101 -13.76 6.64 -19.29
CA PRO A 101 -15.20 6.44 -19.19
C PRO A 101 -15.66 5.54 -20.34
N ALA A 102 -16.40 4.48 -20.03
CA ALA A 102 -17.10 3.69 -21.03
C ALA A 102 -18.03 4.65 -21.80
N THR A 103 -17.67 4.93 -23.06
CA THR A 103 -18.49 5.68 -24.02
C THR A 103 -19.72 4.90 -24.42
#